data_AF-A0A3D2R3S3-F1
#
_entry.id   AF-A0A3D2R3S3-F1
#
_cell.length_a   1.000
_cell.length_b   1.000
_cell.length_c   1.000
_cell.angle_alpha   90.00
_cell.angle_beta   90.00
_cell.angle_gamma   90.00
#
_symmetry.space_group_name_H-M   'P 1'
#
loop_
_entity.id
_entity.type
_entity.pdbx_description
1 polymer ?
#
loop_
_entity_poly.entity_id
_entity_poly.type
_entity_poly.pdbx_seq_one_letter_code
_entity_poly.pdbx_strand_id
1 'polypeptide(L)'
;MNDEEISAARDTCRAQIGFYGSTPAYKVVLEQHGWEGVQPELNKLTKNGQWQDIAALITDEMLESIAVSGTPAEVSSQIFKRYGSIAARIAPSIFSGDPAVTAELIKCLKTQ
;
A
#
# COMPACT_ATOMS: atom_id res chain seq x y z
N MET A 1 12.75 -11.50 -4.35
CA MET A 1 12.33 -11.16 -2.98
C MET A 1 11.86 -12.42 -2.30
N ASN A 2 12.23 -12.59 -1.03
CA ASN A 2 11.67 -13.63 -0.17
C ASN A 2 10.44 -13.10 0.60
N ASP A 3 9.78 -13.98 1.35
CA ASP A 3 8.55 -13.64 2.08
C ASP A 3 8.80 -12.61 3.21
N GLU A 4 9.97 -12.65 3.85
CA GLU A 4 10.35 -11.70 4.92
C GLU A 4 10.48 -10.27 4.38
N GLU A 5 11.15 -10.12 3.24
CA GLU A 5 11.31 -8.84 2.54
C GLU A 5 9.96 -8.27 2.08
N ILE A 6 9.06 -9.15 1.60
CA ILE A 6 7.71 -8.76 1.21
C ILE A 6 6.91 -8.32 2.44
N SER A 7 7.02 -9.04 3.56
CA SER A 7 6.35 -8.68 4.82
C SER A 7 6.80 -7.31 5.32
N ALA A 8 8.11 -7.05 5.35
CA ALA A 8 8.64 -5.76 5.77
C ALA A 8 8.18 -4.59 4.86
N ALA A 9 8.12 -4.81 3.56
CA ALA A 9 7.58 -3.84 2.61
C ALA A 9 6.07 -3.60 2.83
N ARG A 10 5.30 -4.65 3.12
CA ARG A 10 3.87 -4.59 3.47
C ARG A 10 3.64 -3.78 4.76
N ASP A 11 4.49 -3.94 5.77
CA ASP A 11 4.38 -3.19 7.04
C ASP A 11 4.69 -1.70 6.83
N THR A 12 5.72 -1.40 6.03
CA THR A 12 6.05 -0.02 5.66
C THR A 12 4.90 0.63 4.89
N CYS A 13 4.26 -0.11 3.99
CA CYS A 13 3.09 0.36 3.24
C CYS A 13 1.90 0.63 4.17
N ARG A 14 1.64 -0.23 5.16
CA ARG A 14 0.59 0.01 6.19
C ARG A 14 0.81 1.30 6.95
N ALA A 15 2.04 1.55 7.38
CA ALA A 15 2.37 2.80 8.07
C ALA A 15 2.06 4.03 7.19
N GLN A 16 2.39 3.98 5.90
CA GLN A 16 2.09 5.06 4.97
C GLN A 16 0.58 5.23 4.73
N ILE A 17 -0.15 4.13 4.52
CA ILE A 17 -1.62 4.14 4.36
C ILE A 17 -2.28 4.72 5.61
N GLY A 18 -1.90 4.24 6.80
CA GLY A 18 -2.46 4.71 8.06
C GLY A 18 -2.14 6.19 8.33
N PHE A 19 -0.95 6.66 7.96
CA PHE A 19 -0.61 8.08 8.04
C PHE A 19 -1.52 8.95 7.16
N TYR A 20 -1.70 8.61 5.89
CA TYR A 20 -2.62 9.36 5.01
C TYR A 20 -4.06 9.25 5.49
N GLY A 21 -4.48 8.02 5.85
CA GLY A 21 -5.79 7.70 6.39
C GLY A 21 -6.12 8.43 7.69
N SER A 22 -5.12 8.92 8.44
CA SER A 22 -5.33 9.72 9.66
C SER A 22 -5.89 11.12 9.39
N THR A 23 -5.76 11.64 8.16
CA THR A 23 -6.19 12.99 7.83
C THR A 23 -7.70 13.05 7.56
N PRO A 24 -8.40 14.13 7.95
CA PRO A 24 -9.86 14.21 7.80
C PRO A 24 -10.38 14.01 6.36
N ALA A 25 -9.55 14.32 5.36
CA ALA A 25 -9.91 14.20 3.95
C ALA A 25 -10.19 12.75 3.50
N TYR A 26 -9.57 11.76 4.14
CA TYR A 26 -9.74 10.34 3.77
C TYR A 26 -10.93 9.66 4.47
N LYS A 27 -11.58 10.34 5.42
CA LYS A 27 -12.73 9.77 6.15
C LYS A 27 -13.79 9.23 5.20
N VAL A 28 -14.21 10.02 4.21
CA VAL A 28 -15.26 9.63 3.25
C VAL A 28 -14.85 8.41 2.45
N VAL A 29 -13.59 8.32 2.01
CA VAL A 29 -13.10 7.16 1.25
C VAL A 29 -13.16 5.89 2.10
N LEU A 30 -12.69 5.96 3.35
CA LEU A 30 -12.71 4.81 4.25
C LEU A 30 -14.15 4.37 4.57
N GLU A 31 -15.07 5.30 4.79
CA GLU A 31 -16.49 4.98 5.01
C GLU A 31 -17.15 4.35 3.76
N GLN A 32 -16.78 4.76 2.54
CA GLN A 32 -17.27 4.10 1.31
C GLN A 32 -16.85 2.64 1.19
N HIS A 33 -15.75 2.25 1.84
CA HIS A 33 -15.27 0.88 1.91
C HIS A 33 -15.83 0.11 3.12
N GLY A 34 -16.72 0.70 3.93
CA GLY A 34 -17.26 0.07 5.15
C GLY A 34 -16.25 0.02 6.29
N TRP A 35 -15.30 0.95 6.31
CA TRP A 35 -14.28 1.08 7.35
C TRP A 35 -14.55 2.29 8.25
N GLU A 36 -15.79 2.44 8.68
CA GLU A 36 -16.21 3.48 9.60
C GLU A 36 -15.36 3.44 10.89
N GLY A 37 -15.01 4.62 11.42
CA GLY A 37 -14.24 4.72 12.67
C GLY A 37 -12.72 4.55 12.52
N VAL A 38 -12.22 4.03 11.39
CA VAL A 38 -10.78 3.88 11.16
C VAL A 38 -10.07 5.24 11.14
N GLN A 39 -10.59 6.23 10.40
CA GLN A 39 -9.98 7.56 10.35
C GLN A 39 -9.89 8.25 11.72
N PRO A 40 -10.96 8.32 12.54
CA PRO A 40 -10.88 8.87 13.89
C PRO A 40 -9.80 8.21 14.76
N GLU A 41 -9.67 6.88 14.72
CA GLU A 41 -8.67 6.18 15.52
C GLU A 41 -7.25 6.44 14.98
N LEU A 42 -7.04 6.36 13.66
CA LEU A 42 -5.76 6.74 13.04
C LEU A 42 -5.35 8.18 13.39
N ASN A 43 -6.30 9.12 13.41
CA ASN A 43 -6.05 10.51 13.77
C ASN A 43 -5.57 10.65 15.21
N LYS A 44 -6.22 9.95 16.14
CA LYS A 44 -5.87 9.92 17.55
C LYS A 44 -4.48 9.32 17.77
N LEU A 45 -4.19 8.16 17.17
CA LEU A 45 -2.88 7.50 17.26
C LEU A 45 -1.75 8.41 16.74
N THR A 46 -1.97 9.04 15.59
CA THR A 46 -1.00 9.96 14.97
C THR A 46 -0.71 11.16 15.86
N LYS A 47 -1.74 11.78 16.45
CA LYS A 47 -1.58 12.91 17.39
C LYS A 47 -0.85 12.54 18.68
N ASN A 48 -0.97 11.29 19.10
CA ASN A 48 -0.28 10.76 20.28
C ASN A 48 1.14 10.23 19.97
N GLY A 49 1.59 10.28 18.71
CA GLY A 49 2.89 9.75 18.30
C GLY A 49 3.00 8.22 18.35
N GLN A 50 1.86 7.52 18.33
CA GLN A 50 1.77 6.05 18.41
C GLN A 50 1.96 5.39 17.04
N TRP A 51 3.14 5.55 16.45
CA TRP A 51 3.40 5.15 15.05
C TRP A 51 3.29 3.64 14.80
N GLN A 52 3.66 2.81 15.78
CA GLN A 52 3.57 1.35 15.65
C GLN A 52 2.11 0.88 15.58
N ASP A 53 1.24 1.51 16.35
CA ASP A 53 -0.19 1.19 16.41
C ASP A 53 -0.93 1.59 15.12
N ILE A 54 -0.42 2.59 14.38
CA ILE A 54 -0.99 3.01 13.09
C ILE A 54 -0.96 1.88 12.07
N ALA A 55 0.18 1.19 11.95
CA ALA A 55 0.31 0.10 10.99
C ALA A 55 -0.59 -1.09 11.35
N ALA A 56 -0.71 -1.41 12.64
CA ALA A 56 -1.54 -2.51 13.13
C ALA A 56 -3.04 -2.32 12.87
N LEU A 57 -3.51 -1.07 12.73
CA LEU A 57 -4.91 -0.79 12.41
C LEU A 57 -5.24 -1.04 10.93
N ILE A 58 -4.24 -1.15 10.06
CA ILE A 58 -4.44 -1.43 8.63
C ILE A 58 -4.45 -2.94 8.41
N THR A 59 -5.65 -3.48 8.16
CA THR A 59 -5.86 -4.92 7.93
C THR A 59 -5.27 -5.38 6.59
N ASP A 60 -5.14 -6.69 6.40
CA ASP A 60 -4.76 -7.26 5.09
C ASP A 60 -5.75 -6.85 3.99
N GLU A 61 -7.04 -6.87 4.28
CA GLU A 61 -8.09 -6.43 3.35
C GLU A 61 -7.88 -4.96 2.93
N MET A 62 -7.60 -4.07 3.88
CA MET A 62 -7.34 -2.65 3.58
C MET A 62 -6.07 -2.49 2.74
N LEU A 63 -4.98 -3.16 3.13
CA LEU A 63 -3.74 -3.12 2.36
C LEU A 63 -4.00 -3.59 0.94
N GLU A 64 -4.62 -4.75 0.75
CA GLU A 64 -4.80 -5.36 -0.56
C GLU A 64 -5.81 -4.61 -1.42
N SER A 65 -6.76 -3.90 -0.82
CA SER A 65 -7.65 -2.99 -1.54
C SER A 65 -6.90 -1.78 -2.11
N ILE A 66 -5.95 -1.22 -1.36
CA ILE A 66 -5.28 0.04 -1.69
C ILE A 66 -3.97 -0.17 -2.46
N ALA A 67 -3.21 -1.19 -2.10
CA ALA A 67 -1.87 -1.48 -2.61
C ALA A 67 -1.84 -2.81 -3.39
N VAL A 68 -0.77 -2.98 -4.16
CA VAL A 68 -0.37 -4.25 -4.76
C VAL A 68 0.91 -4.71 -4.07
N SER A 69 1.00 -6.01 -3.77
CA SER A 69 2.16 -6.57 -3.07
C SER A 69 2.45 -7.99 -3.55
N GLY A 70 3.71 -8.40 -3.43
CA GLY A 70 4.19 -9.72 -3.86
C GLY A 70 5.57 -9.60 -4.50
N THR A 71 5.96 -10.63 -5.23
CA THR A 71 7.14 -10.61 -6.08
C THR A 71 7.00 -9.60 -7.23
N PRO A 72 8.10 -9.16 -7.86
CA PRO A 72 8.04 -8.24 -9.01
C PRO A 72 7.11 -8.70 -10.15
N ALA A 73 7.05 -10.00 -10.42
CA ALA A 73 6.18 -10.57 -11.45
C ALA A 73 4.69 -10.51 -11.07
N GLU A 74 4.37 -10.82 -9.81
CA GLU A 74 3.00 -10.73 -9.29
C GLU A 74 2.52 -9.29 -9.25
N VAL A 75 3.36 -8.37 -8.76
CA VAL A 75 3.05 -6.93 -8.71
C VAL A 75 2.83 -6.37 -10.12
N SER A 76 3.69 -6.73 -11.09
CA SER A 76 3.48 -6.37 -12.51
C SER A 76 2.09 -6.83 -13.00
N SER A 77 1.75 -8.11 -12.77
CA SER A 77 0.45 -8.67 -13.18
C SER A 77 -0.72 -7.96 -12.52
N GLN A 78 -0.63 -7.65 -11.22
CA GLN A 78 -1.66 -6.91 -10.48
C GLN A 78 -1.82 -5.48 -11.00
N ILE A 79 -0.72 -4.79 -11.32
CA ILE A 79 -0.73 -3.43 -11.90
C ILE A 79 -1.51 -3.42 -13.22
N PHE A 80 -1.18 -4.33 -14.14
CA PHE A 80 -1.87 -4.40 -15.44
C PHE A 80 -3.35 -4.76 -15.27
N LYS A 81 -3.67 -5.69 -14.38
CA LYS A 81 -5.06 -6.04 -14.06
C LYS A 81 -5.87 -4.84 -13.55
N ARG A 82 -5.28 -4.00 -12.69
CA ARG A 82 -5.97 -2.85 -12.10
C ARG A 82 -6.03 -1.64 -13.02
N TYR A 83 -4.95 -1.36 -13.75
CA TYR A 83 -4.76 -0.07 -14.40
C TYR A 83 -4.57 -0.14 -15.91
N GLY A 84 -4.28 -1.32 -16.48
CA GLY A 84 -3.88 -1.47 -17.88
C GLY A 84 -4.93 -1.00 -18.90
N SER A 85 -6.22 -0.99 -18.52
CA SER A 85 -7.31 -0.49 -19.37
C SER A 85 -7.68 0.97 -19.14
N ILE A 86 -7.18 1.62 -18.08
CA ILE A 86 -7.62 2.95 -17.64
C ILE A 86 -6.50 4.00 -17.57
N ALA A 87 -5.24 3.58 -17.55
CA ALA A 87 -4.09 4.48 -17.41
C ALA A 87 -2.96 4.11 -18.38
N ALA A 88 -2.45 5.11 -19.10
CA ALA A 88 -1.27 4.96 -19.95
C ALA A 88 0.05 5.07 -19.15
N ARG A 89 0.00 5.59 -17.93
CA ARG A 89 1.16 5.82 -17.06
C ARG A 89 0.77 5.60 -15.61
N ILE A 90 1.70 5.07 -14.83
CA ILE A 90 1.60 4.96 -13.37
C ILE A 90 2.89 5.50 -12.72
N ALA A 91 2.80 5.91 -11.46
CA ALA A 91 3.93 6.34 -10.65
C ALA A 91 3.83 5.65 -9.27
N PRO A 92 4.28 4.38 -9.16
CA PRO A 92 4.15 3.64 -7.92
C PRO A 92 5.17 4.11 -6.86
N SER A 93 4.73 4.19 -5.61
CA SER A 93 5.64 4.21 -4.46
C SER A 93 6.15 2.79 -4.22
N ILE A 94 7.47 2.62 -4.19
CA ILE A 94 8.12 1.32 -4.00
C ILE A 94 8.66 1.25 -2.57
N PHE A 95 8.26 0.21 -1.83
CA PHE A 95 8.63 0.02 -0.42
C PHE A 95 9.76 -0.98 -0.21
N SER A 96 10.47 -1.35 -1.28
CA SER A 96 11.75 -2.04 -1.20
C SER A 96 12.89 -1.03 -1.36
N GLY A 97 13.87 -1.09 -0.47
CA GLY A 97 15.10 -0.29 -0.57
C GLY A 97 16.13 -0.86 -1.56
N ASP A 98 15.89 -2.04 -2.13
CA ASP A 98 16.82 -2.71 -3.03
C ASP A 98 16.60 -2.27 -4.50
N PRO A 99 17.59 -1.61 -5.13
CA PRO A 99 17.52 -1.24 -6.54
C PRO A 99 17.29 -2.45 -7.48
N ALA A 100 17.76 -3.65 -7.13
CA ALA A 100 17.57 -4.84 -7.95
C ALA A 100 16.10 -5.26 -8.04
N VAL A 101 15.33 -5.09 -6.95
CA VAL A 101 13.88 -5.31 -6.95
C VAL A 101 13.19 -4.36 -7.91
N THR A 102 13.57 -3.08 -7.88
CA THR A 102 13.01 -2.07 -8.79
C THR A 102 13.36 -2.40 -10.25
N ALA A 103 14.60 -2.81 -10.52
CA ALA A 103 15.03 -3.20 -11.86
C ALA A 103 14.24 -4.41 -12.40
N GLU A 104 14.01 -5.44 -11.58
CA GLU A 104 13.22 -6.60 -11.99
C GLU A 104 11.75 -6.24 -12.19
N LEU A 105 11.16 -5.38 -11.35
CA LEU A 105 9.79 -4.90 -11.57
C LEU A 105 9.66 -4.16 -12.91
N ILE A 106 10.60 -3.26 -13.24
CA ILE A 106 10.62 -2.56 -14.53
C ILE A 106 10.71 -3.55 -15.69
N LYS A 107 11.52 -4.59 -15.57
CA LYS A 107 11.63 -5.66 -16.57
C LYS A 107 10.31 -6.41 -16.73
N CYS A 108 9.68 -6.84 -15.62
CA CYS A 108 8.37 -7.51 -15.64
C CYS A 108 7.25 -6.63 -16.22
N LEU A 109 7.30 -5.31 -16.02
CA LEU A 109 6.32 -4.38 -16.60
C LEU A 109 6.47 -4.23 -18.11
N LYS A 110 7.68 -4.43 -18.66
CA LYS A 110 7.95 -4.33 -20.10
C LYS A 110 7.59 -5.60 -20.89
N THR A 111 7.34 -6.70 -20.20
CA THR A 111 7.07 -8.02 -20.81
C THR A 111 5.60 -8.43 -20.77
N GLN A 112 4.72 -7.57 -20.25
CA GLN A 112 3.26 -7.73 -20.26
C GLN A 112 2.66 -7.17 -21.54
#